data_AF-A0A9P5GB01-F1
#
_entry.id   AF-A0A9P5GB01-F1
#
_cell.length_a   1.000
_cell.length_b   1.000
_cell.length_c   1.000
_cell.angle_alpha   90.00
_cell.angle_beta   90.00
_cell.angle_gamma   90.00
#
_symmetry.space_group_name_H-M   'P 1'
#
loop_
_entity.id
_entity.type
_entity.pdbx_description
1 polymer ?
#
loop_
_entity_poly.entity_id
_entity_poly.type
_entity_poly.pdbx_seq_one_letter_code
_entity_poly.pdbx_strand_id
1 'polypeptide(L)'
;MVGSRKDGPMPNNNHEGWRGFRIDQIEGKARKSVESLSPNVFLVNAGSNDCLQTFNIPEAGNRLGGMLDYLWLASPQSTILLSTLLANADKEVNLKVMRVNDQFRALAQQKATEQKKIVLVEMDTPDGPDVQSFVDGIHPDDKGYYKMAILWLRGIQEALQKGFIDGSKYTL
;
A
#
# COMPACT_ATOMS: atom_id res chain seq x y z
N MET A 1 -3.36 9.34 -11.59
CA MET A 1 -3.47 9.29 -10.13
C MET A 1 -4.40 10.39 -9.66
N VAL A 2 -5.05 10.19 -8.53
CA VAL A 2 -5.94 11.15 -7.88
C VAL A 2 -5.48 11.30 -6.43
N GLY A 3 -5.70 12.47 -5.84
CA GLY A 3 -5.26 12.75 -4.48
C GLY A 3 -5.21 14.24 -4.20
N SER A 4 -5.18 14.59 -2.92
CA SER A 4 -5.10 15.98 -2.45
C SER A 4 -3.66 16.53 -2.40
N ARG A 5 -2.64 15.68 -2.55
CA ARG A 5 -1.22 16.08 -2.56
C ARG A 5 -0.61 15.90 -3.94
N LYS A 6 0.49 16.62 -4.19
CA LYS A 6 1.21 16.63 -5.47
C LYS A 6 2.72 16.68 -5.21
N ASP A 7 3.46 15.67 -5.66
CA ASP A 7 4.92 15.57 -5.45
C ASP A 7 5.62 14.90 -6.66
N GLY A 8 6.84 15.32 -6.99
CA GLY A 8 7.65 14.74 -8.09
C GLY A 8 7.35 15.32 -9.49
N PRO A 9 8.18 15.02 -10.51
CA PRO A 9 8.14 15.71 -11.81
C PRO A 9 7.15 15.12 -12.83
N MET A 10 6.52 13.98 -12.55
CA MET A 10 5.66 13.30 -13.52
C MET A 10 4.34 14.07 -13.77
N PRO A 11 3.78 14.04 -15.00
CA PRO A 11 2.57 14.83 -15.33
C PRO A 11 1.34 14.54 -14.48
N ASN A 12 1.20 13.30 -13.98
CA ASN A 12 0.08 12.87 -13.16
C ASN A 12 0.57 12.43 -11.78
N ASN A 13 0.95 13.41 -10.98
CA ASN A 13 1.64 13.24 -9.71
C ASN A 13 0.77 13.53 -8.48
N ASN A 14 -0.56 13.45 -8.61
CA ASN A 14 -1.46 13.57 -7.46
C ASN A 14 -1.44 12.27 -6.62
N HIS A 15 -1.46 12.36 -5.29
CA HIS A 15 -1.43 11.19 -4.42
C HIS A 15 -2.00 11.49 -3.02
N GLU A 16 -2.21 10.43 -2.23
CA GLU A 16 -2.60 10.47 -0.81
C GLU A 16 -1.50 9.90 0.09
N GLY A 17 -0.24 10.21 -0.24
CA GLY A 17 0.92 9.80 0.55
C GLY A 17 1.19 10.80 1.68
N TRP A 18 1.23 10.34 2.94
CA TRP A 18 1.39 11.20 4.11
C TRP A 18 2.63 10.82 4.91
N ARG A 19 3.69 11.64 4.84
CA ARG A 19 4.95 11.42 5.57
C ARG A 19 4.68 11.36 7.08
N GLY A 20 5.23 10.35 7.74
CA GLY A 20 5.14 10.17 9.20
C GLY A 20 3.80 9.64 9.71
N PHE A 21 2.81 9.43 8.84
CA PHE A 21 1.49 9.00 9.27
C PHE A 21 1.41 7.49 9.47
N ARG A 22 0.74 7.11 10.55
CA ARG A 22 0.31 5.74 10.83
C ARG A 22 -0.98 5.38 10.10
N ILE A 23 -1.35 4.11 10.16
CA ILE A 23 -2.59 3.59 9.53
C ILE A 23 -3.84 4.39 9.94
N ASP A 24 -4.03 4.67 11.24
CA ASP A 24 -5.21 5.42 11.75
C ASP A 24 -5.28 6.85 11.20
N GLN A 25 -4.13 7.49 11.05
CA GLN A 25 -4.05 8.85 10.53
C GLN A 25 -4.26 8.88 9.02
N ILE A 26 -3.79 7.85 8.29
CA ILE A 26 -4.04 7.68 6.86
C ILE A 26 -5.52 7.43 6.61
N GLU A 27 -6.18 6.58 7.40
CA GLU A 27 -7.62 6.36 7.32
C GLU A 27 -8.39 7.68 7.48
N GLY A 28 -7.99 8.52 8.46
CA GLY A 28 -8.57 9.85 8.65
C GLY A 28 -8.39 10.80 7.45
N LYS A 29 -7.38 10.57 6.59
CA LYS A 29 -7.20 11.30 5.32
C LYS A 29 -8.03 10.70 4.21
N ALA A 30 -8.04 9.38 4.08
CA ALA A 30 -8.87 8.66 3.10
C ALA A 30 -10.36 9.02 3.25
N ARG A 31 -10.85 9.12 4.49
CA ARG A 31 -12.24 9.54 4.79
C ARG A 31 -12.62 10.92 4.29
N LYS A 32 -11.65 11.76 3.94
CA LYS A 32 -11.89 13.12 3.41
C LYS A 32 -11.80 13.21 1.90
N SER A 33 -11.17 12.23 1.24
CA SER A 33 -10.80 12.33 -0.18
C SER A 33 -11.42 11.24 -1.04
N VAL A 34 -11.66 10.03 -0.52
CA VAL A 34 -12.05 8.89 -1.36
C VAL A 34 -13.42 9.08 -2.02
N GLU A 35 -14.41 9.56 -1.27
CA GLU A 35 -15.76 9.78 -1.81
C GLU A 35 -15.77 10.79 -2.97
N SER A 36 -15.00 11.87 -2.85
CA SER A 36 -14.94 12.91 -3.88
C SER A 36 -14.07 12.54 -5.08
N LEU A 37 -13.00 11.76 -4.86
CA LEU A 37 -12.08 11.34 -5.92
C LEU A 37 -12.55 10.08 -6.65
N SER A 38 -13.36 9.24 -6.00
CA SER A 38 -13.90 7.99 -6.54
C SER A 38 -12.88 7.12 -7.30
N PRO A 39 -11.70 6.82 -6.71
CA PRO A 39 -10.70 5.98 -7.36
C PRO A 39 -11.21 4.55 -7.56
N ASN A 40 -10.85 3.96 -8.69
CA ASN A 40 -11.18 2.56 -9.00
C ASN A 40 -10.01 1.60 -8.74
N VAL A 41 -8.83 2.10 -8.42
CA VAL A 41 -7.66 1.33 -8.01
C VAL A 41 -6.95 2.06 -6.86
N PHE A 42 -6.67 1.35 -5.78
CA PHE A 42 -5.88 1.82 -4.65
C PHE A 42 -4.57 1.05 -4.57
N LEU A 43 -3.44 1.74 -4.44
CA LEU A 43 -2.15 1.15 -4.10
C LEU A 43 -1.86 1.52 -2.64
N VAL A 44 -1.86 0.54 -1.74
CA VAL A 44 -1.79 0.75 -0.30
C VAL A 44 -0.47 0.22 0.26
N ASN A 45 0.40 1.15 0.66
CA ASN A 45 1.58 0.89 1.50
C ASN A 45 1.46 1.77 2.76
N ALA A 46 1.07 1.17 3.88
CA ALA A 46 0.79 1.87 5.14
C ALA A 46 1.12 0.98 6.33
N GLY A 47 1.88 1.47 7.30
CA GLY A 47 2.26 0.72 8.51
C GLY A 47 3.72 0.90 8.95
N SER A 48 4.60 1.41 8.10
CA SER A 48 6.02 1.63 8.49
C SER A 48 6.15 2.58 9.68
N ASN A 49 5.30 3.61 9.75
CA ASN A 49 5.27 4.54 10.88
C ASN A 49 4.66 3.92 12.15
N ASP A 50 3.75 2.96 12.03
CA ASP A 50 3.29 2.18 13.18
C ASP A 50 4.46 1.40 13.78
N CYS A 51 5.31 0.81 12.94
CA CYS A 51 6.52 0.10 13.37
C CYS A 51 7.55 1.02 14.03
N LEU A 52 7.86 2.16 13.40
CA LEU A 52 8.78 3.17 13.94
C LEU A 52 8.29 3.74 15.27
N GLN A 53 6.99 4.02 15.39
CA GLN A 53 6.38 4.60 16.57
C GLN A 53 5.96 3.54 17.61
N THR A 54 6.18 2.25 17.33
CA THR A 54 5.75 1.12 18.17
C THR A 54 4.26 1.20 18.55
N PHE A 55 3.44 1.64 17.61
CA PHE A 55 2.03 1.90 17.87
C PHE A 55 1.17 0.67 17.55
N ASN A 56 0.65 0.04 18.61
CA ASN A 56 -0.35 -1.03 18.54
C ASN A 56 -0.07 -2.07 17.42
N ILE A 57 1.15 -2.62 17.42
CA ILE A 57 1.64 -3.59 16.42
C ILE A 57 0.78 -4.86 16.34
N PRO A 58 0.27 -5.44 17.45
CA PRO A 58 -0.59 -6.63 17.37
C PRO A 58 -1.89 -6.42 16.59
N GLU A 59 -2.37 -5.18 16.51
CA GLU A 59 -3.63 -4.81 15.85
C GLU A 59 -3.42 -4.08 14.51
N ALA A 60 -2.19 -4.05 13.99
CA ALA A 60 -1.89 -3.33 12.75
C ALA A 60 -2.71 -3.87 11.56
N GLY A 61 -2.83 -5.20 11.44
CA GLY A 61 -3.66 -5.85 10.43
C GLY A 61 -5.14 -5.52 10.56
N ASN A 62 -5.70 -5.52 11.78
CA ASN A 62 -7.09 -5.18 12.02
C ASN A 62 -7.41 -3.72 11.66
N ARG A 63 -6.53 -2.79 12.06
CA ARG A 63 -6.67 -1.36 11.72
C ARG A 63 -6.58 -1.13 10.22
N LEU A 64 -5.62 -1.78 9.55
CA LEU A 64 -5.51 -1.69 8.10
C LEU A 64 -6.74 -2.29 7.43
N GLY A 65 -7.23 -3.44 7.91
CA GLY A 65 -8.46 -4.08 7.41
C GLY A 65 -9.67 -3.16 7.48
N GLY A 66 -9.88 -2.47 8.60
CA GLY A 66 -10.94 -1.47 8.74
C GLY A 66 -10.80 -0.31 7.74
N MET A 67 -9.58 0.16 7.50
CA MET A 67 -9.32 1.16 6.46
C MET A 67 -9.67 0.62 5.07
N LEU A 68 -9.26 -0.60 4.70
CA LEU A 68 -9.59 -1.20 3.40
C LEU A 68 -11.09 -1.39 3.21
N ASP A 69 -11.80 -1.81 4.26
CA ASP A 69 -13.26 -1.93 4.25
C ASP A 69 -13.95 -0.59 4.02
N TYR A 70 -13.43 0.50 4.59
CA TYR A 70 -13.89 1.84 4.26
C TYR A 70 -13.63 2.21 2.79
N LEU A 71 -12.47 1.89 2.23
CA LEU A 71 -12.16 2.17 0.82
C LEU A 71 -13.16 1.47 -0.11
N TRP A 72 -13.49 0.21 0.15
CA TRP A 72 -14.54 -0.50 -0.60
C TRP A 72 -15.94 0.05 -0.32
N LEU A 73 -16.24 0.52 0.87
CA LEU A 73 -17.54 1.16 1.15
C LEU A 73 -17.71 2.44 0.32
N ALA A 74 -16.69 3.31 0.30
CA ALA A 74 -16.71 4.58 -0.41
C ALA A 74 -16.49 4.44 -1.92
N SER A 75 -15.87 3.34 -2.38
CA SER A 75 -15.66 3.03 -3.80
C SER A 75 -15.91 1.53 -4.07
N PRO A 76 -17.19 1.10 -4.14
CA PRO A 76 -17.59 -0.32 -4.16
C PRO A 76 -17.01 -1.18 -5.28
N GLN A 77 -16.70 -0.59 -6.43
CA GLN A 77 -16.16 -1.32 -7.59
C GLN A 77 -14.63 -1.33 -7.65
N SER A 78 -13.98 -0.65 -6.71
CA SER A 78 -12.53 -0.46 -6.70
C SER A 78 -11.76 -1.77 -6.47
N THR A 79 -10.53 -1.79 -6.96
CA THR A 79 -9.53 -2.81 -6.65
C THR A 79 -8.51 -2.26 -5.67
N ILE A 80 -8.09 -3.06 -4.69
CA ILE A 80 -7.01 -2.71 -3.78
C ILE A 80 -5.79 -3.57 -4.08
N LEU A 81 -4.65 -2.95 -4.33
CA LEU A 81 -3.35 -3.59 -4.30
C LEU A 81 -2.72 -3.26 -2.95
N LEU A 82 -2.67 -4.25 -2.06
CA LEU A 82 -2.05 -4.11 -0.75
C LEU A 82 -0.60 -4.57 -0.84
N SER A 83 0.37 -3.72 -0.52
CA SER A 83 1.75 -4.16 -0.41
C SER A 83 2.12 -4.60 1.01
N THR A 84 3.04 -5.56 1.13
CA THR A 84 3.85 -5.66 2.35
C THR A 84 4.72 -4.40 2.53
N LEU A 85 5.10 -4.11 3.77
CA LEU A 85 6.01 -3.02 4.11
C LEU A 85 7.43 -3.36 3.65
N LEU A 86 8.19 -2.30 3.37
CA LEU A 86 9.63 -2.42 3.11
C LEU A 86 10.38 -2.76 4.39
N ALA A 87 11.54 -3.40 4.24
CA ALA A 87 12.47 -3.61 5.33
C ALA A 87 12.88 -2.29 6.01
N ASN A 88 13.45 -2.39 7.20
CA ASN A 88 14.04 -1.27 7.92
C ASN A 88 15.50 -1.58 8.28
N ALA A 89 16.38 -0.57 8.21
CA ALA A 89 17.78 -0.74 8.61
C ALA A 89 17.95 -1.00 10.12
N ASP A 90 17.07 -0.43 10.95
CA ASP A 90 17.02 -0.73 12.38
C ASP A 90 16.40 -2.11 12.60
N LYS A 91 17.15 -3.02 13.23
CA LYS A 91 16.75 -4.41 13.43
C LYS A 91 15.51 -4.55 14.32
N GLU A 92 15.38 -3.72 15.36
CA GLU A 92 14.23 -3.77 16.27
C GLU A 92 12.96 -3.25 15.59
N VAL A 93 13.09 -2.25 14.73
CA VAL A 93 11.98 -1.80 13.88
C VAL A 93 11.66 -2.88 12.83
N ASN A 94 12.67 -3.50 12.23
CA ASN A 94 12.48 -4.52 11.21
C ASN A 94 11.78 -5.78 11.74
N LEU A 95 12.01 -6.16 13.00
CA LEU A 95 11.24 -7.23 13.66
C LEU A 95 9.73 -6.93 13.70
N LYS A 96 9.35 -5.67 13.94
CA LYS A 96 7.95 -5.24 13.90
C LYS A 96 7.42 -5.23 12.48
N VAL A 97 8.22 -4.76 11.51
CA VAL A 97 7.88 -4.80 10.08
C VAL A 97 7.53 -6.22 9.65
N MET A 98 8.37 -7.22 9.95
CA MET A 98 8.10 -8.62 9.60
C MET A 98 6.79 -9.11 10.22
N ARG A 99 6.55 -8.81 11.51
CA ARG A 99 5.28 -9.16 12.17
C ARG A 99 4.06 -8.48 11.56
N VAL A 100 4.19 -7.24 11.08
CA VAL A 100 3.11 -6.53 10.39
C VAL A 100 2.91 -7.08 8.98
N ASN A 101 3.97 -7.45 8.27
CA ASN A 101 3.88 -8.09 6.95
C ASN A 101 3.12 -9.42 7.03
N ASP A 102 3.34 -10.23 8.06
CA ASP A 102 2.59 -11.47 8.27
C ASP A 102 1.09 -11.20 8.50
N GLN A 103 0.76 -10.15 9.25
CA GLN A 103 -0.64 -9.72 9.40
C GLN A 103 -1.24 -9.25 8.08
N PHE A 104 -0.48 -8.55 7.23
CA PHE A 104 -0.96 -8.06 5.94
C PHE A 104 -1.17 -9.19 4.93
N ARG A 105 -0.30 -10.20 4.94
CA ARG A 105 -0.49 -11.46 4.17
C ARG A 105 -1.78 -12.15 4.57
N ALA A 106 -1.98 -12.35 5.88
CA ALA A 106 -3.20 -12.96 6.41
C ALA A 106 -4.46 -12.15 6.06
N LEU A 107 -4.39 -10.82 6.20
CA LEU A 107 -5.48 -9.90 5.82
C LEU A 107 -5.82 -10.01 4.33
N ALA A 108 -4.82 -10.00 3.44
CA ALA A 108 -5.05 -10.11 2.01
C ALA A 108 -5.71 -11.46 1.65
N GLN A 109 -5.25 -12.55 2.27
CA GLN A 109 -5.86 -13.87 2.10
C GLN A 109 -7.31 -13.91 2.61
N GLN A 110 -7.58 -13.32 3.77
CA GLN A 110 -8.93 -13.20 4.31
C GLN A 110 -9.84 -12.43 3.34
N LYS A 111 -9.43 -11.23 2.90
CA LYS A 111 -10.22 -10.40 1.99
C LYS A 111 -10.44 -11.05 0.63
N ALA A 112 -9.46 -11.79 0.12
CA ALA A 112 -9.63 -12.61 -1.08
C ALA A 112 -10.67 -13.72 -0.90
N THR A 113 -10.69 -14.37 0.27
CA THR A 113 -11.69 -15.40 0.62
C THR A 113 -13.09 -14.81 0.76
N GLU A 114 -13.19 -13.55 1.23
CA GLU A 114 -14.41 -12.74 1.22
C GLU A 114 -14.80 -12.22 -0.19
N GLN A 115 -14.10 -12.65 -1.25
CA GLN A 115 -14.31 -12.26 -2.65
C GLN A 115 -14.16 -10.75 -2.91
N LYS A 116 -13.39 -10.05 -2.06
CA LYS A 116 -13.00 -8.67 -2.34
C LYS A 116 -11.98 -8.63 -3.48
N LYS A 117 -12.01 -7.55 -4.27
CA LYS A 117 -11.02 -7.29 -5.32
C LYS A 117 -9.70 -6.82 -4.70
N ILE A 118 -8.89 -7.77 -4.25
CA ILE A 118 -7.59 -7.51 -3.63
C ILE A 118 -6.48 -8.31 -4.31
N VAL A 119 -5.32 -7.67 -4.49
CA VAL A 119 -4.06 -8.31 -4.87
C VAL A 119 -3.01 -7.94 -3.83
N LEU A 120 -2.28 -8.95 -3.34
CA LEU A 120 -1.13 -8.72 -2.46
C LEU A 120 0.12 -8.46 -3.31
N VAL A 121 0.83 -7.38 -3.01
CA VAL A 121 2.09 -6.99 -3.68
C VAL A 121 3.24 -7.20 -2.71
N GLU A 122 3.98 -8.30 -2.89
CA GLU A 122 5.06 -8.67 -1.98
C GLU A 122 6.33 -7.83 -2.23
N MET A 123 6.53 -6.81 -1.39
CA MET A 123 7.72 -5.97 -1.41
C MET A 123 8.85 -6.48 -0.51
N ASP A 124 8.52 -7.31 0.47
CA ASP A 124 9.47 -7.98 1.37
C ASP A 124 9.99 -9.28 0.74
N THR A 125 10.66 -9.14 -0.40
CA THR A 125 11.22 -10.25 -1.20
C THR A 125 12.58 -9.85 -1.79
N PRO A 126 13.38 -10.79 -2.32
CA PRO A 126 14.65 -10.46 -2.99
C PRO A 126 14.50 -9.50 -4.19
N ASP A 127 13.34 -9.48 -4.84
CA ASP A 127 13.03 -8.56 -5.95
C ASP A 127 12.66 -7.14 -5.45
N GLY A 128 12.36 -7.02 -4.16
CA GLY A 128 11.98 -5.76 -3.53
C GLY A 128 13.16 -4.85 -3.16
N PRO A 129 12.84 -3.63 -2.70
CA PRO A 129 13.84 -2.71 -2.16
C PRO A 129 14.56 -3.33 -0.97
N ASP A 130 15.89 -3.32 -1.03
CA ASP A 130 16.74 -3.73 0.08
C ASP A 130 17.28 -2.49 0.81
N VAL A 131 17.81 -2.70 2.02
CA VAL A 131 18.31 -1.61 2.86
C VAL A 131 19.49 -0.85 2.22
N GLN A 132 20.22 -1.46 1.28
CA GLN A 132 21.32 -0.78 0.58
C GLN A 132 20.81 0.24 -0.44
N SER A 133 19.56 0.08 -0.88
CA SER A 133 18.84 1.05 -1.72
C SER A 133 18.06 2.09 -0.91
N PHE A 134 18.40 2.33 0.37
CA PHE A 134 17.75 3.34 1.21
C PHE A 134 18.67 4.52 1.51
N VAL A 135 18.09 5.71 1.60
CA VAL A 135 18.83 6.96 1.85
C VAL A 135 19.10 7.17 3.35
N ASP A 136 18.14 6.82 4.20
CA ASP A 136 18.20 7.02 5.65
C ASP A 136 17.86 5.75 6.45
N GLY A 137 17.89 4.59 5.78
CA GLY A 137 17.53 3.30 6.35
C GLY A 137 16.02 3.05 6.47
N ILE A 138 15.18 3.99 6.02
CA ILE A 138 13.72 3.90 6.00
C ILE A 138 13.17 4.13 4.59
N HIS A 139 13.65 5.19 3.93
CA HIS A 139 13.13 5.65 2.64
C HIS A 139 14.01 5.16 1.48
N PRO A 140 13.40 4.59 0.43
CA PRO A 140 14.11 4.21 -0.79
C PRO A 140 14.82 5.38 -1.49
N ASP A 141 15.94 5.08 -2.12
CA ASP A 141 16.51 5.87 -3.19
C ASP A 141 15.79 5.59 -4.53
N ASP A 142 16.27 6.17 -5.62
CA ASP A 142 15.68 5.97 -6.95
C ASP A 142 15.69 4.50 -7.40
N LYS A 143 16.70 3.71 -7.03
CA LYS A 143 16.77 2.28 -7.37
C LYS A 143 15.75 1.48 -6.57
N GLY A 144 15.59 1.79 -5.28
CA GLY A 144 14.58 1.18 -4.44
C GLY A 144 13.17 1.53 -4.93
N TYR A 145 12.88 2.79 -5.24
CA TYR A 145 11.60 3.19 -5.84
C TYR A 145 11.35 2.53 -7.20
N TYR A 146 12.38 2.34 -8.03
CA TYR A 146 12.27 1.59 -9.28
C TYR A 146 11.85 0.13 -9.06
N LYS A 147 12.45 -0.57 -8.08
CA LYS A 147 12.04 -1.92 -7.70
C LYS A 147 10.58 -1.96 -7.22
N MET A 148 10.16 -1.01 -6.39
CA MET A 148 8.74 -0.89 -5.98
C MET A 148 7.82 -0.72 -7.18
N ALA A 149 8.19 0.12 -8.15
CA ALA A 149 7.39 0.38 -9.33
C ALA A 149 7.18 -0.88 -10.18
N ILE A 150 8.22 -1.72 -10.33
CA ILE A 150 8.11 -3.02 -11.01
C ILE A 150 7.11 -3.93 -10.28
N LEU A 151 7.20 -4.03 -8.95
CA LEU A 151 6.31 -4.87 -8.17
C LEU A 151 4.85 -4.39 -8.21
N TRP A 152 4.63 -3.07 -8.13
CA TRP A 152 3.31 -2.49 -8.35
C TRP A 152 2.77 -2.83 -9.75
N LEU A 153 3.59 -2.70 -10.80
CA LEU A 153 3.18 -3.04 -12.16
C LEU A 153 2.76 -4.51 -12.27
N ARG A 154 3.52 -5.44 -11.66
CA ARG A 154 3.17 -6.86 -11.61
C ARG A 154 1.81 -7.07 -10.92
N GLY A 155 1.57 -6.40 -9.78
CA GLY A 155 0.28 -6.45 -9.10
C GLY A 155 -0.89 -5.90 -9.93
N ILE A 156 -0.66 -4.82 -10.70
CA ILE A 156 -1.67 -4.27 -11.62
C ILE A 156 -1.96 -5.26 -12.75
N GLN A 157 -0.94 -5.89 -13.32
CA GLN A 157 -1.09 -6.92 -14.35
C GLN A 157 -1.86 -8.13 -13.83
N GLU A 158 -1.59 -8.58 -12.60
CA GLU A 158 -2.36 -9.65 -11.95
C GLU A 158 -3.83 -9.24 -11.77
N ALA A 159 -4.09 -8.02 -11.29
CA ALA A 159 -5.45 -7.51 -11.13
C ALA A 159 -6.22 -7.41 -12.45
N LEU A 160 -5.54 -7.06 -13.56
CA LEU A 160 -6.10 -7.08 -14.91
C LEU A 160 -6.43 -8.51 -15.35
N GLN A 161 -5.52 -9.47 -15.14
CA GLN A 161 -5.74 -10.88 -15.49
C GLN A 161 -6.91 -11.51 -14.72
N LYS A 162 -7.09 -11.12 -13.45
CA LYS A 162 -8.24 -11.54 -12.62
C LYS A 162 -9.55 -10.83 -12.99
N GLY A 163 -9.52 -9.85 -13.88
CA GLY A 163 -10.69 -9.01 -14.21
C GLY A 163 -11.13 -8.08 -13.07
N PHE A 164 -10.25 -7.81 -12.10
CA PHE A 164 -10.56 -6.89 -11.00
C PHE A 164 -10.54 -5.44 -11.49
N ILE A 165 -9.59 -5.13 -12.37
CA ILE A 165 -9.47 -3.86 -13.09
C ILE A 165 -10.03 -4.03 -14.50
N ASP A 166 -10.91 -3.12 -14.91
CA ASP A 166 -11.40 -3.06 -16.28
C ASP A 166 -10.35 -2.38 -17.18
N GLY A 167 -9.55 -3.20 -17.87
CA GLY A 167 -8.52 -2.73 -18.79
C GLY A 167 -9.06 -1.98 -20.01
N SER A 168 -10.34 -2.13 -20.37
CA SER A 168 -10.92 -1.40 -21.51
C SER A 168 -11.01 0.11 -21.26
N LYS A 169 -10.94 0.52 -20.00
CA LYS A 169 -10.95 1.93 -19.57
C LYS A 169 -9.56 2.58 -19.62
N TYR A 170 -8.51 1.82 -19.96
CA TYR A 170 -7.14 2.27 -19.92
C TYR A 170 -6.39 1.87 -21.20
N THR A 171 -5.89 2.86 -21.93
CA THR A 171 -4.91 2.62 -22.98
C THR A 171 -3.56 2.48 -22.28
N LEU A 172 -3.05 1.25 -22.17
CA LEU A 172 -1.69 0.96 -21.70
C LEU A 172 -0.68 1.23 -22.81
#